data_AF-A0A4Y9INQ6-F1
#
_entry.id   AF-A0A4Y9INQ6-F1
#
_cell.length_a   1.000
_cell.length_b   1.000
_cell.length_c   1.000
_cell.angle_alpha   90.00
_cell.angle_beta   90.00
_cell.angle_gamma   90.00
#
_symmetry.space_group_name_H-M   'P 1'
#
loop_
_entity.id
_entity.type
_entity.pdbx_description
1 polymer ?
#
loop_
_entity_poly.entity_id
_entity_poly.type
_entity_poly.pdbx_seq_one_letter_code
_entity_poly.pdbx_strand_id
1 'polypeptide(L)'
;MKIYIYAIVTVLLLVTSCKDHNDNLVEERGTYVVPVLSEPSPGYFTDNLEKSYVQFDLSLPEGEKIDKAEIEVTHGDKSAILKEVSIPSTGVKVTATEVLNALKMPVSDYKLGETFNLYILTTKGGVVTRSVATFPIAVVCYFDPVMLLGSFEFKSDDWGVAGSVTMVADANDPYKIYIEGYPQAEGLTGNGNRITLNVNPSNFSITGPKVVLADNLAEWDLTYTNYAYEPVSGKYSACDDAYTVTFAISVAQGSFGNNVFTFKRGAK
;
A
#
# COMPACT_ATOMS: atom_id res chain seq x y z
N MET A 1 47.98 -44.53 49.53
CA MET A 1 47.39 -43.29 50.07
C MET A 1 47.21 -42.16 49.04
N LYS A 2 47.10 -42.45 47.73
CA LYS A 2 46.90 -41.43 46.68
C LYS A 2 45.62 -41.59 45.85
N ILE A 3 44.89 -42.70 46.01
CA ILE A 3 43.68 -43.00 45.21
C ILE A 3 42.39 -42.52 45.92
N TYR A 4 42.38 -42.45 47.26
CA TYR A 4 41.20 -42.00 48.01
C TYR A 4 41.00 -40.47 48.04
N ILE A 5 42.03 -39.68 47.74
CA ILE A 5 41.94 -38.22 47.72
C ILE A 5 41.27 -37.73 46.43
N TYR A 6 41.51 -38.40 45.29
CA TYR A 6 40.87 -38.04 44.02
C TYR A 6 39.38 -38.35 44.02
N ALA A 7 38.94 -39.46 44.64
CA ALA A 7 37.52 -39.82 44.69
C ALA A 7 36.66 -38.85 45.53
N ILE A 8 37.24 -38.19 46.55
CA ILE A 8 36.52 -37.24 47.39
C ILE A 8 36.37 -35.88 46.70
N VAL A 9 37.35 -35.47 45.88
CA VAL A 9 37.30 -34.21 45.12
C VAL A 9 36.29 -34.27 43.97
N THR A 10 36.10 -35.42 43.32
CA THR A 10 35.11 -35.56 42.24
C THR A 10 33.67 -35.63 42.75
N VAL A 11 33.43 -36.13 43.97
CA VAL A 11 32.10 -36.17 44.58
C VAL A 11 31.68 -34.80 45.12
N LEU A 12 32.64 -33.97 45.58
CA LEU A 12 32.36 -32.60 46.04
C LEU A 12 31.96 -31.64 44.90
N LEU A 13 32.39 -31.92 43.67
CA LEU A 13 32.04 -31.13 42.47
C LEU A 13 30.65 -31.45 41.89
N LEU A 14 30.00 -32.53 42.33
CA LEU A 14 28.68 -32.92 41.85
C LEU A 14 27.52 -32.35 42.67
N VAL A 15 27.79 -31.77 43.84
CA VAL A 15 26.75 -31.15 44.71
C VAL A 15 26.61 -29.64 44.51
N THR A 16 27.48 -28.99 43.73
CA THR A 16 27.38 -27.54 43.43
C THR A 16 26.81 -27.24 42.05
N SER A 17 26.39 -28.25 41.28
CA SER A 17 25.96 -28.11 39.88
C SER A 17 24.44 -28.27 39.64
N CYS A 18 23.61 -28.32 40.68
CA CYS A 18 22.17 -28.14 40.52
C CYS A 18 21.69 -27.11 41.53
N LYS A 19 22.17 -25.87 41.41
CA LYS A 19 21.30 -24.74 41.74
C LYS A 19 20.46 -24.57 40.48
N ASP A 20 19.26 -25.14 40.48
CA ASP A 20 18.27 -24.88 39.43
C ASP A 20 18.08 -23.37 39.36
N HIS A 21 18.72 -22.72 38.39
CA HIS A 21 18.36 -21.37 37.96
C HIS A 21 17.14 -21.42 37.03
N ASN A 22 16.22 -22.33 37.31
CA ASN A 22 14.92 -22.41 36.65
C ASN A 22 13.83 -21.62 37.36
N ASP A 23 14.09 -21.08 38.56
CA ASP A 23 13.13 -20.23 39.27
C ASP A 23 12.80 -18.94 38.47
N ASN A 24 13.73 -18.44 37.64
CA ASN A 24 13.51 -17.24 36.82
C ASN A 24 12.70 -17.47 35.53
N LEU A 25 12.61 -18.69 35.00
CA LEU A 25 11.81 -18.95 33.79
C LEU A 25 10.31 -19.05 34.09
N VAL A 26 9.95 -19.22 35.36
CA VAL A 26 8.55 -19.19 35.83
C VAL A 26 8.13 -17.75 36.18
N GLU A 27 9.03 -16.91 36.71
CA GLU A 27 8.78 -15.48 36.94
C GLU A 27 8.61 -14.67 35.63
N GLU A 28 9.23 -15.11 34.54
CA GLU A 28 9.09 -14.45 33.22
C GLU A 28 7.83 -14.88 32.43
N ARG A 29 7.06 -15.87 32.91
CA ARG A 29 5.78 -16.26 32.31
C ARG A 29 4.67 -15.33 32.81
N GLY A 30 4.14 -14.50 31.91
CA GLY A 30 3.04 -13.55 32.20
C GLY A 30 3.47 -12.12 32.51
N THR A 31 4.77 -11.82 32.46
CA THR A 31 5.32 -10.45 32.48
C THR A 31 5.26 -9.78 31.10
N TYR A 32 5.39 -10.57 30.03
CA TYR A 32 5.26 -10.11 28.64
C TYR A 32 3.81 -10.12 28.20
N VAL A 33 3.17 -8.94 28.20
CA VAL A 33 1.85 -8.76 27.59
C VAL A 33 2.04 -8.19 26.20
N VAL A 34 2.02 -9.05 25.19
CA VAL A 34 2.06 -8.63 23.79
C VAL A 34 0.64 -8.23 23.37
N PRO A 35 0.40 -6.96 23.01
CA PRO A 35 -0.91 -6.52 22.55
C PRO A 35 -1.19 -7.07 21.15
N VAL A 36 -2.47 -7.24 20.85
CA VAL A 36 -2.95 -7.60 19.51
C VAL A 36 -3.24 -6.30 18.76
N LEU A 37 -2.62 -6.15 17.59
CA LEU A 37 -2.92 -5.09 16.64
C LEU A 37 -3.81 -5.64 15.53
N SER A 38 -4.90 -4.94 15.20
CA SER A 38 -5.65 -5.25 13.98
C SER A 38 -4.84 -4.88 12.73
N GLU A 39 -5.21 -5.46 11.59
CA GLU A 39 -4.62 -5.07 10.31
C GLU A 39 -4.95 -3.60 10.01
N PRO A 40 -3.95 -2.73 9.85
CA PRO A 40 -4.21 -1.30 9.72
C PRO A 40 -4.84 -0.95 8.37
N SER A 41 -5.78 -0.01 8.39
CA SER A 41 -6.51 0.43 7.20
C SER A 41 -6.75 1.94 7.23
N PRO A 42 -6.02 2.75 6.43
CA PRO A 42 -4.90 2.35 5.57
C PRO A 42 -3.66 1.90 6.38
N GLY A 43 -2.86 1.02 5.79
CA GLY A 43 -1.64 0.46 6.39
C GLY A 43 -0.33 1.05 5.85
N TYR A 44 -0.39 2.22 5.24
CA TYR A 44 0.74 2.90 4.61
C TYR A 44 0.68 4.40 4.84
N PHE A 45 1.83 5.04 4.70
CA PHE A 45 1.95 6.48 4.60
C PHE A 45 2.02 6.92 3.15
N THR A 46 1.74 8.19 2.88
CA THR A 46 1.77 8.77 1.54
C THR A 46 2.68 9.98 1.43
N ASP A 47 3.25 10.26 0.27
CA ASP A 47 3.99 11.51 0.00
C ASP A 47 3.19 12.81 0.24
N ASN A 48 1.86 12.74 0.32
CA ASN A 48 1.01 13.78 0.87
C ASN A 48 0.92 13.71 2.40
N LEU A 49 1.79 14.43 3.11
CA LEU A 49 1.86 14.41 4.58
C LEU A 49 0.55 14.75 5.29
N GLU A 50 -0.24 15.71 4.77
CA GLU A 50 -1.49 16.14 5.40
C GLU A 50 -2.56 15.04 5.40
N LYS A 51 -2.49 14.14 4.41
CA LYS A 51 -3.42 13.02 4.25
C LYS A 51 -2.83 11.68 4.68
N SER A 52 -1.56 11.67 5.11
CA SER A 52 -0.79 10.47 5.44
C SER A 52 -1.02 10.02 6.88
N TYR A 53 -1.69 8.88 7.06
CA TYR A 53 -1.91 8.27 8.37
C TYR A 53 -2.04 6.75 8.26
N VAL A 54 -1.82 6.06 9.37
CA VAL A 54 -2.26 4.68 9.59
C VAL A 54 -3.29 4.64 10.70
N GLN A 55 -4.19 3.68 10.63
CA GLN A 55 -5.24 3.50 11.63
C GLN A 55 -5.43 2.03 11.95
N PHE A 56 -5.51 1.70 13.25
CA PHE A 56 -5.62 0.33 13.74
C PHE A 56 -6.33 0.26 15.09
N ASP A 57 -6.72 -0.94 15.48
CA ASP A 57 -7.28 -1.24 16.80
C ASP A 57 -6.24 -1.94 17.66
N LEU A 58 -6.33 -1.72 18.98
CA LEU A 58 -5.49 -2.33 19.98
C LEU A 58 -6.35 -3.13 20.96
N SER A 59 -5.94 -4.36 21.24
CA SER A 59 -6.52 -5.18 22.30
C SER A 59 -5.46 -5.96 23.06
N LEU A 60 -5.83 -6.51 24.21
CA LEU A 60 -5.01 -7.43 24.98
C LEU A 60 -5.54 -8.86 24.83
N PRO A 61 -4.67 -9.88 24.97
CA PRO A 61 -5.12 -11.25 25.19
C PRO A 61 -6.12 -11.33 26.35
N GLU A 62 -7.05 -12.28 26.28
CA GLU A 62 -8.08 -12.44 27.29
C GLU A 62 -7.48 -12.64 28.69
N GLY A 63 -7.97 -11.87 29.68
CA GLY A 63 -7.51 -11.93 31.07
C GLY A 63 -6.24 -11.12 31.37
N GLU A 64 -5.57 -10.56 30.37
CA GLU A 64 -4.36 -9.75 30.58
C GLU A 64 -4.67 -8.30 30.99
N LYS A 65 -3.75 -7.73 31.76
CA LYS A 65 -3.78 -6.32 32.18
C LYS A 65 -2.38 -5.74 32.12
N ILE A 66 -2.32 -4.45 31.79
CA ILE A 66 -1.10 -3.66 31.74
C ILE A 66 -1.29 -2.38 32.57
N ASP A 67 -0.19 -1.82 33.05
CA ASP A 67 -0.17 -0.54 33.75
C ASP A 67 -0.14 0.63 32.77
N LYS A 68 0.51 0.43 31.62
CA LYS A 68 0.74 1.47 30.60
C LYS A 68 0.93 0.84 29.23
N ALA A 69 0.48 1.53 28.16
CA ALA A 69 0.89 1.24 26.79
C ALA A 69 1.37 2.51 26.08
N GLU A 70 2.41 2.39 25.27
CA GLU A 70 2.97 3.47 24.46
C GLU A 70 3.19 3.00 23.03
N ILE A 71 2.98 3.91 22.08
CA ILE A 71 3.36 3.68 20.69
C ILE A 71 4.80 4.17 20.52
N GLU A 72 5.67 3.27 20.09
CA GLU A 72 7.02 3.60 19.65
C GLU A 72 7.09 3.51 18.12
N VAL A 73 7.79 4.45 17.50
CA VAL A 73 8.10 4.41 16.08
C VAL A 73 9.60 4.43 15.88
N THR A 74 10.07 3.72 14.85
CA THR A 74 11.47 3.70 14.45
C THR A 74 11.64 3.87 12.95
N HIS A 75 12.77 4.45 12.56
CA HIS A 75 13.20 4.59 11.17
C HIS A 75 14.73 4.66 11.14
N GLY A 76 15.37 3.71 10.44
CA GLY A 76 16.83 3.58 10.46
C GLY A 76 17.34 3.36 11.88
N ASP A 77 18.20 4.26 12.35
CA ASP A 77 18.79 4.29 13.69
C ASP A 77 17.97 5.12 14.70
N LYS A 78 16.92 5.81 14.26
CA LYS A 78 16.08 6.67 15.11
C LYS A 78 14.95 5.87 15.76
N SER A 79 14.71 6.11 17.04
CA SER A 79 13.53 5.64 17.77
C SER A 79 12.93 6.77 18.61
N ALA A 80 11.60 6.81 18.72
CA ALA A 80 10.89 7.74 19.59
C ALA A 80 9.56 7.17 20.07
N ILE A 81 9.18 7.55 21.30
CA ILE A 81 7.81 7.38 21.78
C ILE A 81 6.93 8.47 21.18
N LEU A 82 5.86 8.05 20.50
CA LEU A 82 4.86 8.94 19.92
C LEU A 82 3.89 9.46 20.98
N LYS A 83 3.21 8.53 21.66
CA LYS A 83 2.17 8.82 22.65
C LYS A 83 1.85 7.59 23.48
N GLU A 84 1.33 7.85 24.68
CA GLU A 84 0.66 6.86 25.49
C GLU A 84 -0.72 6.54 24.91
N VAL A 85 -1.16 5.29 25.04
CA VAL A 85 -2.46 4.80 24.57
C VAL A 85 -3.11 3.88 25.59
N SER A 86 -4.43 3.89 25.63
CA SER A 86 -5.21 2.92 26.39
C SER A 86 -5.44 1.65 25.56
N ILE A 87 -5.55 0.50 26.23
CA ILE A 87 -5.95 -0.76 25.60
C ILE A 87 -7.09 -1.38 26.44
N PRO A 88 -8.21 -1.81 25.83
CA PRO A 88 -8.49 -1.79 24.39
C PRO A 88 -8.77 -0.38 23.85
N SER A 89 -8.47 -0.18 22.57
CA SER A 89 -8.79 1.06 21.86
C SER A 89 -9.11 0.75 20.39
N THR A 90 -10.07 1.48 19.83
CA THR A 90 -10.46 1.35 18.43
C THR A 90 -10.15 2.63 17.67
N GLY A 91 -9.73 2.51 16.41
CA GLY A 91 -9.44 3.64 15.54
C GLY A 91 -8.25 4.49 15.99
N VAL A 92 -7.23 3.86 16.60
CA VAL A 92 -5.98 4.53 16.96
C VAL A 92 -5.32 5.05 15.69
N LYS A 93 -5.25 6.37 15.55
CA LYS A 93 -4.68 7.05 14.38
C LYS A 93 -3.28 7.54 14.66
N VAL A 94 -2.34 7.24 13.76
CA VAL A 94 -0.96 7.76 13.77
C VAL A 94 -0.70 8.42 12.42
N THR A 95 -0.40 9.72 12.44
CA THR A 95 -0.09 10.50 11.23
C THR A 95 1.40 10.51 10.93
N ALA A 96 1.78 10.66 9.65
CA ALA A 96 3.19 10.80 9.28
C ALA A 96 3.82 12.04 9.94
N THR A 97 3.07 13.14 10.07
CA THR A 97 3.53 14.35 10.76
C THR A 97 3.87 14.10 12.23
N GLU A 98 3.03 13.37 12.97
CA GLU A 98 3.33 12.99 14.36
C GLU A 98 4.64 12.16 14.44
N VAL A 99 4.81 11.21 13.51
CA VAL A 99 6.01 10.34 13.43
C VAL A 99 7.26 11.16 13.17
N LEU A 100 7.25 12.02 12.15
CA LEU A 100 8.41 12.85 11.80
C LEU A 100 8.81 13.78 12.94
N ASN A 101 7.82 14.39 13.60
CA ASN A 101 8.05 15.26 14.76
C ASN A 101 8.66 14.47 15.94
N ALA A 102 8.14 13.28 16.25
CA ALA A 102 8.67 12.45 17.33
C ALA A 102 10.12 12.01 17.06
N LEU A 103 10.42 11.61 15.82
CA LEU A 103 11.76 11.20 15.39
C LEU A 103 12.70 12.38 15.13
N LYS A 104 12.22 13.63 15.24
CA LYS A 104 12.95 14.85 14.87
C LYS A 104 13.55 14.74 13.45
N MET A 105 12.75 14.19 12.54
CA MET A 105 13.11 14.06 11.12
C MET A 105 12.57 15.25 10.34
N PRO A 106 13.40 15.92 9.52
CA PRO A 106 12.90 16.95 8.62
C PRO A 106 12.07 16.31 7.50
N VAL A 107 11.09 17.05 6.97
CA VAL A 107 10.25 16.59 5.84
C VAL A 107 11.08 16.24 4.59
N SER A 108 12.25 16.85 4.41
CA SER A 108 13.18 16.51 3.30
C SER A 108 13.70 15.07 3.33
N ASP A 109 13.66 14.44 4.51
CA ASP A 109 14.10 13.07 4.74
C ASP A 109 12.93 12.08 4.72
N TYR A 110 11.72 12.53 4.39
CA TYR A 110 10.54 11.67 4.22
C TYR A 110 10.33 11.38 2.74
N LYS A 111 10.63 10.16 2.31
CA LYS A 111 10.69 9.81 0.87
C LYS A 111 9.88 8.57 0.52
N LEU A 112 9.43 8.52 -0.72
CA LEU A 112 8.81 7.33 -1.31
C LEU A 112 9.72 6.11 -1.18
N GLY A 113 9.13 4.97 -0.83
CA GLY A 113 9.84 3.69 -0.65
C GLY A 113 10.51 3.53 0.71
N GLU A 114 10.51 4.56 1.57
CA GLU A 114 10.93 4.41 2.95
C GLU A 114 9.91 3.63 3.78
N THR A 115 10.41 3.00 4.85
CA THR A 115 9.59 2.24 5.79
C THR A 115 9.80 2.78 7.20
N PHE A 116 8.70 3.03 7.90
CA PHE A 116 8.66 3.28 9.33
C PHE A 116 8.17 2.03 10.04
N ASN A 117 8.66 1.76 11.24
CA ASN A 117 8.29 0.58 12.00
C ASN A 117 7.60 1.01 13.28
N LEU A 118 6.35 0.61 13.44
CA LEU A 118 5.55 0.87 14.64
C LEU A 118 5.58 -0.33 15.58
N TYR A 119 5.79 -0.04 16.86
CA TYR A 119 5.77 -0.98 17.96
C TYR A 119 4.82 -0.50 19.05
N ILE A 120 4.25 -1.44 19.79
CA ILE A 120 3.54 -1.14 21.02
C ILE A 120 4.41 -1.60 22.18
N LEU A 121 4.73 -0.66 23.07
CA LEU A 121 5.38 -0.95 24.34
C LEU A 121 4.30 -1.10 25.41
N THR A 122 4.31 -2.20 26.15
CA THR A 122 3.43 -2.42 27.30
C THR A 122 4.26 -2.49 28.57
N THR A 123 3.77 -1.87 29.64
CA THR A 123 4.39 -1.95 30.97
C THR A 123 3.49 -2.73 31.90
N LYS A 124 4.04 -3.72 32.62
CA LYS A 124 3.33 -4.46 33.67
C LYS A 124 4.29 -4.72 34.83
N GLY A 125 3.92 -4.29 36.04
CA GLY A 125 4.76 -4.43 37.22
C GLY A 125 6.13 -3.76 37.09
N GLY A 126 6.22 -2.67 36.31
CA GLY A 126 7.49 -1.98 36.03
C GLY A 126 8.36 -2.61 34.94
N VAL A 127 7.97 -3.74 34.37
CA VAL A 127 8.66 -4.37 33.23
C VAL A 127 8.06 -3.86 31.93
N VAL A 128 8.91 -3.31 31.05
CA VAL A 128 8.50 -2.84 29.71
C VAL A 128 8.77 -3.92 28.68
N THR A 129 7.78 -4.22 27.86
CA THR A 129 7.85 -5.23 26.81
C THR A 129 7.42 -4.65 25.48
N ARG A 130 8.16 -4.97 24.42
CA ARG A 130 7.94 -4.47 23.06
C ARG A 130 7.20 -5.52 22.24
N SER A 131 6.23 -5.10 21.43
CA SER A 131 5.52 -6.00 20.53
C SER A 131 6.49 -6.75 19.61
N VAL A 132 6.34 -8.08 19.52
CA VAL A 132 7.17 -8.94 18.67
C VAL A 132 6.84 -8.71 17.19
N ALA A 133 5.57 -8.45 16.88
CA ALA A 133 5.14 -7.99 15.57
C ALA A 133 5.49 -6.50 15.41
N THR A 134 6.38 -6.21 14.47
CA THR A 134 6.61 -4.86 13.96
C THR A 134 5.54 -4.59 12.91
N PHE A 135 4.89 -3.43 12.95
CA PHE A 135 4.05 -2.98 11.84
C PHE A 135 4.88 -2.10 10.89
N PRO A 136 5.32 -2.63 9.73
CA PRO A 136 6.02 -1.82 8.73
C PRO A 136 5.02 -0.95 7.98
N ILE A 137 5.30 0.36 7.96
CA ILE A 137 4.52 1.40 7.31
C ILE A 137 5.35 1.93 6.15
N ALA A 138 5.06 1.48 4.94
CA ALA A 138 5.72 1.97 3.74
C ALA A 138 5.19 3.37 3.35
N VAL A 139 6.05 4.22 2.80
CA VAL A 139 5.66 5.49 2.16
C VAL A 139 5.41 5.24 0.69
N VAL A 140 4.17 5.43 0.25
CA VAL A 140 3.73 5.26 -1.14
C VAL A 140 3.25 6.58 -1.74
N CYS A 141 2.98 6.61 -3.04
CA CYS A 141 2.42 7.81 -3.66
C CYS A 141 0.98 7.99 -3.20
N TYR A 142 0.63 9.22 -2.84
CA TYR A 142 -0.72 9.59 -2.49
C TYR A 142 -1.66 9.33 -3.66
N PHE A 143 -2.80 8.73 -3.35
CA PHE A 143 -3.86 8.49 -4.31
C PHE A 143 -5.15 9.10 -3.80
N ASP A 144 -5.74 9.95 -4.63
CA ASP A 144 -7.13 10.40 -4.53
C ASP A 144 -7.84 9.95 -5.81
N PRO A 145 -9.03 9.32 -5.75
CA PRO A 145 -9.79 8.95 -6.95
C PRO A 145 -9.97 10.09 -7.96
N VAL A 146 -9.98 11.36 -7.53
CA VAL A 146 -10.03 12.51 -8.46
C VAL A 146 -8.81 12.58 -9.40
N MET A 147 -7.69 11.98 -9.02
CA MET A 147 -6.49 11.89 -9.86
C MET A 147 -6.70 11.00 -11.10
N LEU A 148 -7.75 10.17 -11.11
CA LEU A 148 -8.14 9.40 -12.29
C LEU A 148 -8.83 10.27 -13.36
N LEU A 149 -9.16 11.53 -13.07
CA LEU A 149 -10.10 12.33 -13.85
C LEU A 149 -9.43 13.55 -14.49
N GLY A 150 -10.08 14.12 -15.50
CA GLY A 150 -9.67 15.36 -16.16
C GLY A 150 -8.99 15.14 -17.51
N SER A 151 -8.26 16.13 -18.00
CA SER A 151 -7.63 16.10 -19.33
C SER A 151 -6.28 15.38 -19.32
N PHE A 152 -6.11 14.47 -20.26
CA PHE A 152 -4.88 13.69 -20.46
C PHE A 152 -4.43 13.78 -21.91
N GLU A 153 -3.12 13.91 -22.11
CA GLU A 153 -2.46 13.67 -23.37
C GLU A 153 -2.19 12.17 -23.51
N PHE A 154 -2.55 11.57 -24.65
CA PHE A 154 -2.30 10.18 -24.92
C PHE A 154 -1.36 9.98 -26.09
N LYS A 155 -0.65 8.86 -26.05
CA LYS A 155 0.24 8.41 -27.13
C LYS A 155 0.24 6.89 -27.19
N SER A 156 0.26 6.34 -28.39
CA SER A 156 0.65 4.95 -28.66
C SER A 156 1.67 4.93 -29.78
N ASP A 157 2.90 4.52 -29.47
CA ASP A 157 3.96 4.38 -30.47
C ASP A 157 3.67 3.24 -31.44
N ASP A 158 3.12 2.12 -30.93
CA ASP A 158 2.80 0.94 -31.74
C ASP A 158 1.63 1.20 -32.70
N TRP A 159 0.60 1.90 -32.23
CA TRP A 159 -0.55 2.26 -33.06
C TRP A 159 -0.30 3.51 -33.93
N GLY A 160 0.70 4.33 -33.57
CA GLY A 160 1.08 5.52 -34.32
C GLY A 160 0.14 6.71 -34.13
N VAL A 161 -0.48 6.84 -32.96
CA VAL A 161 -1.43 7.93 -32.66
C VAL A 161 -1.05 8.71 -31.41
N ALA A 162 -1.42 9.99 -31.40
CA ALA A 162 -1.31 10.85 -30.23
C ALA A 162 -2.39 11.93 -30.27
N GLY A 163 -2.81 12.41 -29.11
CA GLY A 163 -3.82 13.45 -28.98
C GLY A 163 -4.22 13.68 -27.52
N SER A 164 -5.37 14.32 -27.31
CA SER A 164 -5.88 14.62 -25.98
C SER A 164 -7.27 14.02 -25.78
N VAL A 165 -7.56 13.59 -24.55
CA VAL A 165 -8.87 13.07 -24.13
C VAL A 165 -9.25 13.60 -22.76
N THR A 166 -10.53 13.47 -22.41
CA THR A 166 -11.01 13.75 -21.05
C THR A 166 -11.45 12.45 -20.39
N MET A 167 -10.90 12.19 -19.19
CA MET A 167 -11.28 11.08 -18.32
C MET A 167 -12.38 11.54 -17.37
N VAL A 168 -13.52 10.85 -17.37
CA VAL A 168 -14.65 11.14 -16.48
C VAL A 168 -15.08 9.90 -15.70
N ALA A 169 -15.50 10.08 -14.45
CA ALA A 169 -15.94 8.95 -13.63
C ALA A 169 -17.39 8.57 -13.94
N ASP A 170 -17.74 7.31 -13.68
CA ASP A 170 -19.13 6.92 -13.47
C ASP A 170 -19.68 7.62 -12.22
N ALA A 171 -20.92 8.07 -12.29
CA ALA A 171 -21.56 8.81 -11.19
C ALA A 171 -21.68 7.98 -9.90
N ASN A 172 -21.68 6.65 -10.01
CA ASN A 172 -21.85 5.74 -8.88
C ASN A 172 -20.57 4.97 -8.52
N ASP A 173 -19.53 5.05 -9.34
CA ASP A 173 -18.28 4.33 -9.15
C ASP A 173 -17.07 5.18 -9.58
N PRO A 174 -16.31 5.78 -8.63
CA PRO A 174 -15.17 6.63 -8.95
C PRO A 174 -13.99 5.87 -9.57
N TYR A 175 -14.03 4.54 -9.59
CA TYR A 175 -13.00 3.68 -10.21
C TYR A 175 -13.38 3.17 -11.60
N LYS A 176 -14.59 3.50 -12.08
CA LYS A 176 -15.02 3.24 -13.45
C LYS A 176 -14.92 4.53 -14.25
N ILE A 177 -13.97 4.58 -15.17
CA ILE A 177 -13.59 5.79 -15.90
C ILE A 177 -14.02 5.64 -17.37
N TYR A 178 -14.60 6.69 -17.94
CA TYR A 178 -14.89 6.79 -19.37
C TYR A 178 -13.90 7.73 -20.04
N ILE A 179 -13.42 7.32 -21.22
CA ILE A 179 -12.59 8.15 -22.09
C ILE A 179 -13.49 8.89 -23.07
N GLU A 180 -13.55 10.21 -22.96
CA GLU A 180 -14.31 11.10 -23.84
C GLU A 180 -13.40 11.72 -24.91
N GLY A 181 -13.95 11.89 -26.11
CA GLY A 181 -13.26 12.55 -27.23
C GLY A 181 -12.27 11.66 -27.99
N TYR A 182 -12.12 10.38 -27.61
CA TYR A 182 -11.14 9.50 -28.26
C TYR A 182 -11.38 9.28 -29.76
N PRO A 183 -12.61 8.98 -30.25
CA PRO A 183 -12.84 8.84 -31.68
C PRO A 183 -12.45 10.11 -32.46
N GLN A 184 -12.80 11.29 -31.94
CA GLN A 184 -12.47 12.58 -32.57
C GLN A 184 -10.96 12.85 -32.56
N ALA A 185 -10.24 12.41 -31.52
CA ALA A 185 -8.79 12.52 -31.48
C ALA A 185 -8.10 11.66 -32.55
N GLU A 186 -8.74 10.58 -33.01
CA GLU A 186 -8.27 9.81 -34.18
C GLU A 186 -8.90 10.28 -35.51
N GLY A 187 -9.61 11.41 -35.52
CA GLY A 187 -10.22 11.97 -36.74
C GLY A 187 -11.51 11.25 -37.19
N LEU A 188 -12.19 10.57 -36.27
CA LEU A 188 -13.47 9.90 -36.52
C LEU A 188 -14.63 10.64 -35.85
N THR A 189 -15.80 10.62 -36.48
CA THR A 189 -17.03 11.11 -35.86
C THR A 189 -17.46 10.24 -34.67
N GLY A 190 -17.22 8.93 -34.75
CA GLY A 190 -17.61 7.94 -33.75
C GLY A 190 -19.13 7.70 -33.68
N ASN A 191 -19.55 6.73 -32.85
CA ASN A 191 -20.96 6.35 -32.67
C ASN A 191 -21.54 6.77 -31.30
N GLY A 192 -20.83 7.63 -30.56
CA GLY A 192 -21.24 8.12 -29.23
C GLY A 192 -20.89 7.20 -28.07
N ASN A 193 -20.39 5.98 -28.33
CA ASN A 193 -19.87 5.12 -27.27
C ASN A 193 -18.52 5.63 -26.72
N ARG A 194 -18.21 5.23 -25.49
CA ARG A 194 -17.00 5.63 -24.77
C ARG A 194 -16.23 4.41 -24.30
N ILE A 195 -14.91 4.45 -24.43
CA ILE A 195 -14.03 3.42 -23.84
C ILE A 195 -14.21 3.48 -22.33
N THR A 196 -14.37 2.32 -21.69
CA THR A 196 -14.51 2.20 -20.24
C THR A 196 -13.27 1.54 -19.64
N LEU A 197 -12.67 2.18 -18.63
CA LEU A 197 -11.58 1.66 -17.83
C LEU A 197 -12.08 1.36 -16.41
N ASN A 198 -12.00 0.11 -16.00
CA ASN A 198 -12.27 -0.33 -14.63
C ASN A 198 -10.93 -0.40 -13.88
N VAL A 199 -10.73 0.50 -12.93
CA VAL A 199 -9.52 0.56 -12.10
C VAL A 199 -9.75 -0.26 -10.83
N ASN A 200 -8.89 -1.22 -10.53
CA ASN A 200 -8.96 -1.94 -9.26
C ASN A 200 -8.40 -1.05 -8.13
N PRO A 201 -9.18 -0.70 -7.09
CA PRO A 201 -8.73 0.21 -6.04
C PRO A 201 -7.62 -0.36 -5.15
N SER A 202 -7.43 -1.68 -5.11
CA SER A 202 -6.44 -2.34 -4.26
C SER A 202 -5.05 -2.39 -4.91
N ASN A 203 -4.95 -2.45 -6.23
CA ASN A 203 -3.67 -2.64 -6.93
C ASN A 203 -3.49 -1.75 -8.18
N PHE A 204 -4.48 -0.92 -8.49
CA PHE A 204 -4.53 -0.01 -9.63
C PHE A 204 -4.41 -0.67 -11.01
N SER A 205 -4.64 -1.99 -11.10
CA SER A 205 -4.73 -2.68 -12.39
C SER A 205 -5.98 -2.24 -13.16
N ILE A 206 -5.90 -2.20 -14.48
CA ILE A 206 -6.96 -1.71 -15.36
C ILE A 206 -7.41 -2.79 -16.33
N THR A 207 -8.72 -2.93 -16.47
CA THR A 207 -9.38 -3.74 -17.52
C THR A 207 -10.64 -3.02 -17.99
N GLY A 208 -11.33 -3.54 -18.98
CA GLY A 208 -12.69 -3.09 -19.29
C GLY A 208 -13.33 -3.86 -20.43
N PRO A 209 -14.61 -3.58 -20.72
CA PRO A 209 -15.31 -4.25 -21.80
C PRO A 209 -14.82 -3.78 -23.16
N LYS A 210 -14.98 -4.63 -24.16
CA LYS A 210 -14.89 -4.24 -25.57
C LYS A 210 -15.99 -3.24 -25.91
N VAL A 211 -15.62 -2.17 -26.60
CA VAL A 211 -16.53 -1.12 -27.06
C VAL A 211 -16.30 -0.84 -28.54
N VAL A 212 -17.37 -0.85 -29.35
CA VAL A 212 -17.34 -0.38 -30.74
C VAL A 212 -17.45 1.14 -30.72
N LEU A 213 -16.43 1.84 -31.20
CA LEU A 213 -16.33 3.30 -31.19
C LEU A 213 -16.79 3.95 -32.49
N ALA A 214 -16.68 3.24 -33.61
CA ALA A 214 -17.17 3.70 -34.90
C ALA A 214 -17.71 2.53 -35.71
N ASP A 215 -18.83 2.75 -36.39
CA ASP A 215 -19.50 1.70 -37.16
C ASP A 215 -18.71 1.35 -38.44
N ASN A 216 -17.94 2.30 -38.98
CA ASN A 216 -17.02 2.11 -40.10
C ASN A 216 -15.84 3.10 -40.07
N LEU A 217 -14.82 2.84 -40.88
CA LEU A 217 -13.61 3.66 -41.02
C LEU A 217 -13.51 4.38 -42.38
N ALA A 218 -14.65 4.74 -42.98
CA ALA A 218 -14.66 5.43 -44.28
C ALA A 218 -14.02 6.84 -44.22
N GLU A 219 -14.04 7.50 -43.05
CA GLU A 219 -13.34 8.77 -42.81
C GLU A 219 -11.80 8.64 -42.93
N TRP A 220 -11.28 7.42 -42.90
CA TRP A 220 -9.87 7.09 -43.17
C TRP A 220 -9.66 6.44 -44.54
N ASP A 221 -10.65 6.49 -45.42
CA ASP A 221 -10.65 5.79 -46.72
C ASP A 221 -10.49 4.26 -46.60
N LEU A 222 -10.95 3.66 -45.49
CA LEU A 222 -10.89 2.22 -45.23
C LEU A 222 -12.29 1.57 -45.25
N THR A 223 -12.37 0.31 -45.69
CA THR A 223 -13.63 -0.45 -45.78
C THR A 223 -13.92 -1.31 -44.54
N TYR A 224 -13.29 -1.01 -43.40
CA TYR A 224 -13.50 -1.75 -42.16
C TYR A 224 -14.74 -1.27 -41.41
N THR A 225 -15.36 -2.19 -40.66
CA THR A 225 -16.58 -1.93 -39.88
C THR A 225 -16.42 -2.35 -38.44
N ASN A 226 -17.26 -1.81 -37.54
CA ASN A 226 -17.24 -2.09 -36.10
C ASN A 226 -15.85 -1.92 -35.46
N TYR A 227 -15.24 -0.75 -35.68
CA TYR A 227 -13.95 -0.41 -35.10
C TYR A 227 -14.06 -0.31 -33.57
N ALA A 228 -13.30 -1.13 -32.87
CA ALA A 228 -13.51 -1.41 -31.47
C ALA A 228 -12.21 -1.50 -30.67
N TYR A 229 -12.29 -1.05 -29.42
CA TYR A 229 -11.23 -1.08 -28.42
C TYR A 229 -11.67 -1.90 -27.21
N GLU A 230 -10.76 -2.69 -26.68
CA GLU A 230 -10.95 -3.44 -25.43
C GLU A 230 -9.72 -3.25 -24.54
N PRO A 231 -9.84 -2.61 -23.36
CA PRO A 231 -8.74 -2.53 -22.40
C PRO A 231 -8.52 -3.91 -21.77
N VAL A 232 -7.52 -4.64 -22.28
CA VAL A 232 -7.22 -6.01 -21.86
C VAL A 232 -6.32 -6.07 -20.63
N SER A 233 -5.46 -5.06 -20.46
CA SER A 233 -4.61 -4.91 -19.28
C SER A 233 -4.15 -3.47 -19.14
N GLY A 234 -3.71 -3.09 -17.95
CA GLY A 234 -3.13 -1.78 -17.72
C GLY A 234 -2.89 -1.50 -16.25
N LYS A 235 -2.36 -0.31 -15.98
CA LYS A 235 -2.11 0.18 -14.64
C LYS A 235 -2.20 1.70 -14.60
N TYR A 236 -2.71 2.24 -13.50
CA TYR A 236 -2.53 3.64 -13.14
C TYR A 236 -1.37 3.79 -12.14
N SER A 237 -0.49 4.76 -12.40
CA SER A 237 0.60 5.15 -11.49
C SER A 237 0.27 6.50 -10.88
N ALA A 238 -0.04 6.51 -9.58
CA ALA A 238 -0.25 7.75 -8.83
C ALA A 238 1.03 8.61 -8.77
N CYS A 239 2.21 7.98 -8.82
CA CYS A 239 3.50 8.64 -8.82
C CYS A 239 3.77 9.43 -10.11
N ASP A 240 3.33 8.88 -11.24
CA ASP A 240 3.53 9.49 -12.56
C ASP A 240 2.30 10.26 -13.05
N ASP A 241 1.20 10.20 -12.29
CA ASP A 241 -0.14 10.65 -12.68
C ASP A 241 -0.49 10.22 -14.11
N ALA A 242 -0.32 8.93 -14.35
CA ALA A 242 -0.35 8.36 -15.69
C ALA A 242 -1.02 7.00 -15.75
N TYR A 243 -1.75 6.78 -16.83
CA TYR A 243 -2.24 5.48 -17.25
C TYR A 243 -1.27 4.84 -18.23
N THR A 244 -1.07 3.54 -18.09
CA THR A 244 -0.54 2.70 -19.17
C THR A 244 -1.54 1.58 -19.41
N VAL A 245 -2.16 1.55 -20.59
CA VAL A 245 -3.24 0.62 -20.93
C VAL A 245 -2.90 -0.07 -22.24
N THR A 246 -3.02 -1.39 -22.25
CA THR A 246 -2.97 -2.19 -23.48
C THR A 246 -4.39 -2.35 -23.99
N PHE A 247 -4.65 -1.89 -25.21
CA PHE A 247 -5.91 -2.12 -25.89
C PHE A 247 -5.78 -3.20 -26.94
N ALA A 248 -6.70 -4.16 -26.94
CA ALA A 248 -6.95 -4.99 -28.11
C ALA A 248 -7.81 -4.19 -29.10
N ILE A 249 -7.28 -3.94 -30.28
CA ILE A 249 -7.95 -3.16 -31.33
C ILE A 249 -8.47 -4.13 -32.39
N SER A 250 -9.71 -3.94 -32.82
CA SER A 250 -10.34 -4.84 -33.79
C SER A 250 -11.40 -4.16 -34.63
N VAL A 251 -11.75 -4.84 -35.71
CA VAL A 251 -12.85 -4.54 -36.63
C VAL A 251 -13.65 -5.82 -36.84
N ALA A 252 -14.77 -5.77 -37.55
CA ALA A 252 -15.53 -6.98 -37.91
C ALA A 252 -14.70 -7.96 -38.74
N GLN A 253 -13.75 -7.44 -39.54
CA GLN A 253 -12.91 -8.21 -40.46
C GLN A 253 -11.71 -8.89 -39.79
N GLY A 254 -11.39 -8.55 -38.54
CA GLY A 254 -10.22 -9.09 -37.86
C GLY A 254 -9.77 -8.25 -36.68
N SER A 255 -8.56 -8.52 -36.21
CA SER A 255 -7.93 -7.78 -35.12
C SER A 255 -6.58 -7.22 -35.56
N PHE A 256 -6.26 -6.05 -35.02
CA PHE A 256 -4.96 -5.41 -35.16
C PHE A 256 -4.03 -5.73 -33.98
N GLY A 257 -4.42 -6.69 -33.13
CA GLY A 257 -3.66 -7.10 -31.97
C GLY A 257 -3.74 -6.12 -30.80
N ASN A 258 -2.74 -6.21 -29.93
CA ASN A 258 -2.64 -5.46 -28.69
C ASN A 258 -1.65 -4.31 -28.86
N ASN A 259 -2.08 -3.10 -28.49
CA ASN A 259 -1.28 -1.89 -28.62
C ASN A 259 -1.24 -1.16 -27.28
N VAL A 260 -0.06 -0.67 -26.88
CA VAL A 260 0.11 0.03 -25.61
C VAL A 260 -0.13 1.52 -25.79
N PHE A 261 -0.93 2.08 -24.89
CA PHE A 261 -1.25 3.50 -24.81
C PHE A 261 -0.82 4.04 -23.46
N THR A 262 -0.15 5.18 -23.48
CA THR A 262 0.13 5.96 -22.28
C THR A 262 -0.73 7.19 -22.29
N PHE A 263 -1.43 7.47 -21.18
CA PHE A 263 -2.16 8.71 -20.96
C PHE A 263 -1.47 9.44 -19.80
N LYS A 264 -0.95 10.63 -20.04
CA LYS A 264 -0.31 11.46 -19.02
C LYS A 264 -1.09 12.75 -18.86
N ARG A 265 -1.27 13.19 -17.61
CA ARG A 265 -1.79 14.52 -17.36
C ARG A 265 -0.80 15.53 -17.95
N GLY A 266 -1.28 16.47 -18.76
CA GLY A 266 -0.44 17.54 -19.29
C GLY A 266 0.22 18.31 -18.14
N ALA A 267 1.46 18.77 -18.32
CA ALA A 267 2.09 19.67 -17.36
C ALA A 267 1.17 20.89 -17.15
N LYS A 268 0.83 21.19 -15.90
CA LYS A 268 0.13 22.42 -15.54
C LYS A 268 0.99 23.64 -15.84
#